data_AF-A0A1L6XBH0-F1
#
_entry.id   AF-A0A1L6XBH0-F1
#
_cell.length_a   1.000
_cell.length_b   1.000
_cell.length_c   1.000
_cell.angle_alpha   90.00
_cell.angle_beta   90.00
_cell.angle_gamma   90.00
#
_symmetry.space_group_name_H-M   'P 1'
#
loop_
_entity.id
_entity.type
_entity.pdbx_description
1 polymer ?
#
loop_
_entity_poly.entity_id
_entity_poly.type
_entity_poly.pdbx_seq_one_letter_code
_entity_poly.pdbx_strand_id
1 'polypeptide(L)'
;MQENDIYTVYVGYAGNQGGKRRPVWLSSVNQSTISVFRITTKYQSKSVNIKKRLILLHDWQIFYWVSFLLKKCGITKNMKKTNT
;
A
#
# COMPACT_ATOMS: atom_id res chain seq x y z
N MET A 1 -10.14 7.92 7.94
CA MET A 1 -9.32 7.11 7.01
C MET A 1 -9.70 7.54 5.60
N GLN A 2 -8.71 7.74 4.74
CA GLN A 2 -8.90 8.13 3.35
C GLN A 2 -8.72 6.92 2.44
N GLU A 3 -9.60 6.75 1.46
CA GLU A 3 -9.46 5.70 0.44
C GLU A 3 -8.17 5.89 -0.37
N ASN A 4 -7.67 4.79 -0.93
CA ASN A 4 -6.44 4.71 -1.72
C ASN A 4 -5.13 5.00 -0.96
N ASP A 5 -5.18 5.07 0.37
CA ASP A 5 -4.04 5.32 1.24
C ASP A 5 -3.62 4.06 2.04
N ILE A 6 -2.40 4.07 2.59
CA ILE A 6 -1.81 2.92 3.29
C ILE A 6 -1.93 3.10 4.80
N TYR A 7 -2.49 2.10 5.47
CA TYR A 7 -2.69 2.10 6.92
C TYR A 7 -2.08 0.86 7.58
N THR A 8 -1.84 0.96 8.89
CA THR A 8 -1.51 -0.21 9.73
C THR A 8 -2.71 -0.60 10.56
N VAL A 9 -3.27 -1.80 10.30
CA VAL A 9 -4.43 -2.33 11.02
C VAL A 9 -4.03 -3.47 11.95
N TYR A 10 -4.75 -3.65 13.05
CA TYR A 10 -4.63 -4.82 13.90
C TYR A 10 -5.60 -5.90 13.44
N VAL A 11 -5.09 -7.10 13.15
CA VAL A 11 -5.90 -8.26 12.76
C VAL A 11 -5.83 -9.27 13.89
N GLY A 12 -6.94 -9.45 14.60
CA GLY A 12 -7.10 -10.47 15.62
C GLY A 12 -7.17 -11.88 15.02
N TYR A 13 -6.73 -12.88 15.77
CA TYR A 13 -6.89 -14.27 15.38
C TYR A 13 -8.29 -14.77 15.72
N ALA A 14 -8.91 -15.50 14.79
CA ALA A 14 -10.18 -16.15 15.07
C ALA A 14 -10.00 -17.20 16.18
N GLY A 15 -10.79 -17.10 17.26
CA GLY A 15 -10.83 -18.08 18.34
C GLY A 15 -9.64 -18.09 19.30
N ASN A 16 -8.68 -17.19 19.17
CA ASN A 16 -7.48 -17.13 20.02
C ASN A 16 -7.22 -15.71 20.52
N GLN A 17 -6.59 -15.60 21.69
CA GLN A 17 -6.08 -14.31 22.16
C GLN A 17 -4.90 -13.85 21.30
N GLY A 18 -4.88 -12.56 20.97
CA GLY A 18 -3.80 -11.92 20.22
C GLY A 18 -4.12 -11.65 18.75
N GLY A 19 -3.09 -11.24 18.02
CA GLY A 19 -3.23 -10.75 16.65
C GLY A 19 -1.93 -10.17 16.10
N LYS A 20 -2.01 -9.57 14.90
CA LYS A 20 -0.86 -8.96 14.23
C LYS A 20 -1.22 -7.60 13.63
N ARG A 21 -0.30 -6.65 13.76
CA ARG A 21 -0.32 -5.39 13.00
C ARG A 21 0.10 -5.66 11.56
N ARG A 22 -0.65 -5.15 10.59
CA ARG A 22 -0.42 -5.37 9.16
C ARG A 22 -0.55 -4.07 8.37
N PRO A 23 0.38 -3.78 7.46
CA PRO A 23 0.15 -2.76 6.45
C PRO A 23 -0.94 -3.25 5.48
N VAL A 24 -1.85 -2.34 5.15
CA VAL A 24 -2.95 -2.57 4.22
C VAL A 24 -3.16 -1.34 3.34
N TRP A 25 -3.60 -1.57 2.10
CA TRP A 25 -4.11 -0.51 1.24
C TRP A 25 -5.63 -0.45 1.40
N LEU A 26 -6.16 0.73 1.72
CA LEU A 26 -7.59 0.93 1.92
C LEU A 26 -8.28 1.11 0.57
N SER A 27 -9.13 0.16 0.18
CA SER A 27 -9.82 0.20 -1.11
C SER A 27 -11.14 0.95 -1.05
N SER A 28 -11.88 0.82 0.06
CA SER A 28 -13.12 1.55 0.26
C SER A 28 -13.51 1.67 1.73
N VAL A 29 -14.26 2.73 2.05
CA VAL A 29 -14.84 2.99 3.37
C VAL A 29 -16.35 3.14 3.24
N ASN A 30 -17.09 2.22 3.87
CA ASN A 30 -18.53 2.30 4.03
C ASN A 30 -18.89 2.66 5.48
N GLN A 31 -20.17 2.93 5.76
CA GLN A 31 -20.65 3.33 7.09
C GLN A 31 -20.27 2.34 8.21
N SER A 32 -20.23 1.03 7.91
CA SER A 32 -19.99 -0.03 8.89
C SER A 32 -18.80 -0.94 8.56
N THR A 33 -18.23 -0.82 7.36
CA THR A 33 -17.18 -1.75 6.88
C THR A 33 -16.09 -1.01 6.14
N ILE A 34 -14.87 -1.53 6.27
CA ILE A 34 -13.72 -1.11 5.48
C ILE A 34 -13.24 -2.29 4.63
N SER A 35 -12.99 -2.04 3.35
CA SER A 35 -12.39 -3.03 2.46
C SER A 35 -10.92 -2.71 2.29
N VAL A 36 -10.07 -3.73 2.43
CA VAL A 36 -8.62 -3.55 2.42
C VAL A 36 -7.91 -4.65 1.63
N PHE A 37 -6.84 -4.29 0.92
CA PHE A 37 -5.88 -5.25 0.40
C PHE A 37 -4.69 -5.39 1.34
N ARG A 38 -4.36 -6.62 1.70
CA ARG A 38 -3.21 -6.91 2.57
C ARG A 38 -1.89 -6.75 1.81
N ILE A 39 -0.99 -5.94 2.36
CA ILE A 39 0.37 -5.80 1.84
C ILE A 39 1.28 -6.84 2.52
N THR A 40 2.19 -7.44 1.74
CA THR A 40 3.14 -8.44 2.23
C THR A 40 4.46 -8.37 1.49
N THR A 41 5.57 -8.37 2.23
CA THR A 41 6.93 -8.48 1.67
C THR A 41 7.29 -9.90 1.23
N LYS A 42 6.58 -10.90 1.75
CA LYS A 42 6.87 -12.33 1.54
C LYS A 42 6.30 -12.90 0.23
N TYR A 43 6.17 -12.09 -0.84
CA TYR A 43 5.59 -12.56 -2.11
C TYR A 43 6.35 -13.76 -2.67
N GLN A 44 7.68 -13.69 -2.71
CA GLN A 44 8.55 -14.73 -3.27
C GLN A 44 8.33 -16.10 -2.63
N SER A 45 8.12 -16.13 -1.31
CA SER A 45 7.93 -17.36 -0.53
C SER A 45 6.49 -17.88 -0.53
N LYS A 46 5.56 -17.29 -1.29
CA LYS A 46 4.17 -17.78 -1.41
C LYS A 46 4.05 -18.84 -2.49
N SER A 47 3.11 -19.77 -2.27
CA SER A 47 2.75 -20.77 -3.26
C SER A 47 2.19 -20.12 -4.54
N VAL A 48 2.28 -20.84 -5.66
CA VAL A 48 1.78 -20.40 -6.96
C VAL A 48 0.29 -20.00 -6.86
N ASN A 49 -0.51 -20.80 -6.17
CA ASN A 49 -1.95 -20.53 -5.98
C ASN A 49 -2.23 -19.23 -5.22
N ILE A 50 -1.38 -18.86 -4.26
CA ILE A 50 -1.50 -17.59 -3.54
C ILE A 50 -1.01 -16.43 -4.42
N LYS A 51 0.09 -16.61 -5.16
CA LYS A 51 0.65 -15.58 -6.05
C LYS A 51 -0.33 -15.14 -7.13
N LYS A 52 -1.15 -16.05 -7.67
CA LYS A 52 -2.21 -15.74 -8.65
C LYS A 52 -3.24 -14.70 -8.17
N ARG A 53 -3.38 -14.50 -6.86
CA ARG A 53 -4.32 -13.54 -6.26
C ARG A 53 -3.62 -12.28 -5.71
N LEU A 54 -2.33 -12.11 -6.00
CA LEU A 54 -1.52 -11.01 -5.53
C LEU A 54 -1.01 -10.20 -6.71
N ILE A 55 -1.09 -8.89 -6.58
CA ILE A 55 -0.48 -7.95 -7.53
C ILE A 55 0.85 -7.50 -6.93
N LEU A 56 1.88 -7.45 -7.78
CA LEU A 56 3.19 -6.94 -7.40
C LEU A 56 3.19 -5.41 -7.46
N LEU A 57 3.69 -4.79 -6.39
CA LEU A 57 3.93 -3.35 -6.34
C LEU A 57 5.32 -3.08 -6.93
N HIS A 58 5.38 -2.76 -8.23
CA HIS A 58 6.64 -2.60 -8.96
C HIS A 58 7.31 -1.23 -8.73
N ASP A 59 6.55 -0.18 -8.41
CA ASP A 59 7.03 1.21 -8.53
C ASP A 59 7.26 1.95 -7.20
N TRP A 60 7.35 1.24 -6.08
CA TRP A 60 7.54 1.87 -4.76
C TRP A 60 8.84 2.69 -4.66
N GLN A 61 9.81 2.44 -5.54
CA GLN A 61 11.12 3.11 -5.56
C GLN A 61 11.23 4.21 -6.63
N ILE A 62 10.39 4.20 -7.68
CA ILE A 62 10.52 5.12 -8.83
C ILE A 62 10.30 6.58 -8.42
N PHE A 63 9.38 6.84 -7.49
CA PHE A 63 9.11 8.20 -7.01
C PHE A 63 10.37 8.88 -6.44
N TYR A 64 11.20 8.13 -5.73
CA TYR A 64 12.46 8.65 -5.18
C TYR A 64 13.49 8.92 -6.26
N TRP A 65 13.61 8.05 -7.26
CA TRP A 65 14.56 8.22 -8.36
C TRP A 65 14.20 9.38 -9.28
N VAL A 66 12.92 9.54 -9.62
CA VAL A 66 12.47 10.67 -10.45
C VAL A 66 12.64 11.98 -9.71
N SER A 67 12.28 12.06 -8.42
CA SER A 67 12.52 13.27 -7.62
C SER A 67 14.02 13.58 -7.47
N PHE A 68 14.84 12.57 -7.23
CA PHE A 68 16.30 12.70 -7.11
C PHE A 68 16.95 13.14 -8.42
N LEU A 69 16.57 12.53 -9.55
CA LEU A 69 17.07 12.88 -10.87
C LEU A 69 16.61 14.29 -11.28
N LEU A 70 15.35 14.65 -11.05
CA LEU A 70 14.84 16.00 -11.33
C LEU A 70 15.58 17.06 -10.50
N LYS A 71 15.85 16.79 -9.20
CA LYS A 71 16.68 17.66 -8.36
C LYS A 71 18.12 17.76 -8.87
N LYS A 72 18.75 16.65 -9.28
CA LYS A 72 20.10 16.66 -9.87
C LYS A 72 20.17 17.43 -11.19
N CYS A 73 19.12 17.38 -11.99
CA CYS A 73 19.01 18.10 -13.26
C CYS A 73 18.55 19.56 -13.10
N GLY A 74 18.35 20.06 -11.86
CA GLY A 74 17.90 21.43 -11.61
C GLY A 74 16.44 21.72 -12.00
N ILE A 75 15.64 20.67 -12.25
CA ILE A 75 14.24 20.80 -12.67
C ILE A 75 13.35 20.78 -11.43
N THR A 76 12.94 21.96 -10.96
CA THR A 76 11.92 22.07 -9.92
C THR A 76 10.52 22.01 -10.55
N LYS A 77 9.82 20.87 -10.44
CA LYS A 77 8.39 20.82 -10.78
C LYS A 77 7.61 21.55 -9.69
N ASN A 78 7.07 22.73 -10.01
CA ASN A 78 5.94 23.32 -9.29
C ASN A 78 4.71 22.43 -9.51
N MET A 79 4.57 21.35 -8.74
CA MET A 79 3.33 20.58 -8.70
C MET A 79 2.27 21.42 -7.98
N LYS A 80 1.50 22.19 -8.75
CA LYS A 80 0.20 22.66 -8.29
C LYS A 80 -0.64 21.41 -8.00
N LYS A 81 -1.03 21.21 -6.74
CA LYS A 81 -2.06 20.25 -6.37
C LYS A 81 -3.34 20.62 -7.12
N THR A 82 -3.64 19.92 -8.20
CA THR A 82 -5.00 19.88 -8.72
C THR A 82 -5.78 18.93 -7.82
N ASN A 83 -6.51 19.52 -6.87
CA ASN A 83 -7.60 18.82 -6.18
C ASN A 83 -8.74 18.70 -7.19
N THR A 84 -9.06 17.48 -7.61
CA THR A 84 -10.34 17.14 -8.23
C THR A 84 -10.91 15.96 -7.47
#